data_AF-A0A6M2CRG2-F1
#
_entry.id   AF-A0A6M2CRG2-F1
#
_cell.length_a   1.000
_cell.length_b   1.000
_cell.length_c   1.000
_cell.angle_alpha   90.00
_cell.angle_beta   90.00
_cell.angle_gamma   90.00
#
_symmetry.space_group_name_H-M   'P 1'
#
loop_
_entity.id
_entity.type
_entity.pdbx_description
1 polymer ?
#
loop_
_entity_poly.entity_id
_entity_poly.type
_entity_poly.pdbx_seq_one_letter_code
_entity_poly.pdbx_strand_id
1 'polypeptide(L)'
;MSTDAFTDGGRLVKMEVDYSKTCDEKIPQCEALAKAGDLKGALDQLLSLEKQTRTGGDTHSTSRVLVAIVRICFEAKDWAALSEQVLALTKRRSQMKQSVAKMVQECLTYIDQMPTKEIKLAFIDTLRAVTAGKIYVEVERARLTHKLAQMKEADGDVAEAATLMQELQVETFGSMDKREKVELILEQMRLCLARQDYIRTQIISKKIAPKFFDDPKQQDLKLRYYKLMIELDQHESSYLAICKHYSALYRTESVQQDEAQRKEALRNMLLFLMLAPHDNEQHDLIHRAKLDKNLDELPQYKELLKHFITRELINWRSMCEAYEKELRLQPGTIFAVGDEMGDRRWNDFKSRVVEHNIRVMSQYYTRITLQRMSQLLDLSEKGTEDVLSELVVANRVWAKIDRLAGVVSFSCHKEPNQVLNEWSHNLNSLMSLLSKTSHLISKEEMVHRHLHAEAPPAEN
;
A
#
# COMPACT_ATOMS: atom_id res chain seq x y z
N MET A 1 -12.54 22.84 38.11
CA MET A 1 -13.50 23.68 37.37
C MET A 1 -12.84 24.13 36.07
N SER A 2 -12.81 23.26 35.08
CA SER A 2 -12.47 23.60 33.70
C SER A 2 -13.80 23.73 32.96
N THR A 3 -14.25 24.96 32.75
CA THR A 3 -15.41 25.25 31.91
C THR A 3 -15.01 24.96 30.46
N ASP A 4 -15.17 23.73 30.02
CA ASP A 4 -15.13 23.40 28.59
C ASP A 4 -16.26 24.17 27.91
N ALA A 5 -15.90 25.25 27.22
CA ALA A 5 -16.82 26.07 26.47
C ALA A 5 -17.32 25.29 25.26
N PHE A 6 -18.51 24.70 25.38
CA PHE A 6 -19.18 23.96 24.31
C PHE A 6 -19.66 24.92 23.22
N THR A 7 -19.02 24.86 22.05
CA THR A 7 -19.39 25.67 20.87
C THR A 7 -20.03 24.77 19.82
N ASP A 8 -21.23 25.14 19.36
CA ASP A 8 -21.77 24.69 18.07
C ASP A 8 -21.48 25.83 17.08
N GLY A 9 -20.50 25.63 16.18
CA GLY A 9 -20.15 26.63 15.17
C GLY A 9 -19.72 28.01 15.70
N GLY A 10 -19.02 28.08 16.83
CA GLY A 10 -18.47 29.35 17.36
C GLY A 10 -19.48 30.27 18.06
N ARG A 11 -20.74 29.86 18.24
CA ARG A 11 -21.68 30.51 19.16
C ARG A 11 -21.79 29.70 20.44
N LEU A 12 -21.46 30.31 21.58
CA LEU A 12 -21.89 29.84 22.90
C LEU A 12 -23.42 29.76 22.87
N VAL A 13 -23.97 28.55 22.93
CA VAL A 13 -25.41 28.37 23.19
C VAL A 13 -25.63 28.88 24.60
N LYS A 14 -26.27 30.05 24.71
CA LYS A 14 -26.55 30.69 25.99
C LYS A 14 -27.49 29.74 26.75
N MET A 15 -27.01 29.19 27.86
CA MET A 15 -27.83 28.37 28.76
C MET A 15 -28.96 29.27 29.28
N GLU A 16 -30.22 28.93 28.96
CA GLU A 16 -31.37 29.76 29.39
C GLU A 16 -31.71 29.52 30.86
N VAL A 17 -31.52 28.28 31.36
CA VAL A 17 -31.68 27.91 32.79
C VAL A 17 -30.71 26.78 33.17
N ASP A 18 -29.91 26.97 34.22
CA ASP A 18 -29.02 25.95 34.78
C ASP A 18 -29.78 24.95 35.66
N TYR A 19 -29.95 23.71 35.20
CA TYR A 19 -30.55 22.62 35.97
C TYR A 19 -29.54 21.66 36.60
N SER A 20 -28.26 22.04 36.62
CA SER A 20 -27.14 21.24 37.14
C SER A 20 -27.39 20.72 38.55
N LYS A 21 -27.81 21.59 39.47
CA LYS A 21 -28.11 21.26 40.88
C LYS A 21 -29.25 20.25 41.02
N THR A 22 -30.31 20.41 40.23
CA THR A 22 -31.47 19.51 40.25
C THR A 22 -31.12 18.12 39.69
N CYS A 23 -30.20 18.08 38.73
CA CYS A 23 -29.67 16.82 38.20
C CYS A 23 -28.74 16.13 39.19
N ASP A 24 -27.89 16.89 39.90
CA ASP A 24 -26.99 16.34 40.93
C ASP A 24 -27.74 15.70 42.10
N GLU A 25 -28.93 16.20 42.44
CA GLU A 25 -29.77 15.60 43.50
C GLU A 25 -30.61 14.43 42.99
N LYS A 26 -31.20 14.53 41.80
CA LYS A 26 -32.18 13.54 41.31
C LYS A 26 -31.55 12.35 40.59
N ILE A 27 -30.39 12.51 39.95
CA ILE A 27 -29.68 11.38 39.31
C ILE A 27 -29.32 10.28 40.34
N PRO A 28 -28.68 10.58 41.48
CA PRO A 28 -28.34 9.55 42.47
C PRO A 28 -29.58 8.96 43.15
N GLN A 29 -30.66 9.74 43.30
CA GLN A 29 -31.94 9.22 43.80
C GLN A 29 -32.55 8.21 42.81
N CYS A 30 -32.50 8.50 41.51
CA CYS A 30 -32.97 7.58 40.47
C CYS A 30 -32.08 6.34 40.36
N GLU A 31 -30.75 6.46 40.53
CA GLU A 31 -29.83 5.33 40.60
C GLU A 31 -30.11 4.44 41.83
N ALA A 32 -30.42 5.04 42.98
CA ALA A 32 -30.81 4.30 44.18
C ALA A 32 -32.16 3.58 44.02
N LEU A 33 -33.15 4.23 43.38
CA LEU A 33 -34.45 3.62 43.07
C LEU A 33 -34.34 2.48 42.04
N ALA A 34 -33.46 2.63 41.05
CA ALA A 34 -33.15 1.57 40.11
C ALA A 34 -32.51 0.35 40.80
N LYS A 35 -31.58 0.58 41.74
CA LYS A 35 -30.99 -0.48 42.59
C LYS A 35 -32.02 -1.12 43.53
N ALA A 36 -33.05 -0.39 43.93
CA ALA A 36 -34.17 -0.91 44.72
C ALA A 36 -35.20 -1.72 43.89
N GLY A 37 -35.03 -1.80 42.57
CA GLY A 37 -35.85 -2.63 41.68
C GLY A 37 -37.02 -1.91 40.98
N ASP A 38 -37.23 -0.62 41.23
CA ASP A 38 -38.26 0.17 40.53
C ASP A 38 -37.67 0.92 39.32
N LEU A 39 -37.40 0.17 38.26
CA LEU A 39 -36.81 0.69 37.04
C LEU A 39 -37.75 1.64 36.28
N LYS A 40 -39.05 1.36 36.30
CA LYS A 40 -40.06 2.16 35.58
C LYS A 40 -40.26 3.51 36.26
N GLY A 41 -40.36 3.53 37.60
CA GLY A 41 -40.45 4.78 38.36
C GLY A 41 -39.22 5.67 38.19
N ALA A 42 -38.02 5.09 38.19
CA ALA A 42 -36.78 5.82 37.94
C ALA A 42 -36.72 6.40 36.51
N LEU A 43 -37.12 5.63 35.50
CA LEU A 43 -37.18 6.10 34.11
C LEU A 43 -38.19 7.23 33.91
N ASP A 44 -39.39 7.13 34.49
CA ASP A 44 -40.40 8.18 34.36
C ASP A 44 -39.96 9.50 35.00
N GLN A 45 -39.29 9.43 36.15
CA GLN A 45 -38.68 10.60 36.79
C GLN A 45 -37.59 11.22 35.91
N LEU A 46 -36.69 10.41 35.34
CA LEU A 46 -35.64 10.90 34.44
C LEU A 46 -36.19 11.44 33.12
N LEU A 47 -37.24 10.85 32.55
CA LEU A 47 -37.91 11.36 31.36
C LEU A 47 -38.63 12.69 31.62
N SER A 48 -39.15 12.90 32.83
CA SER A 48 -39.71 14.19 33.24
C SER A 48 -38.63 15.28 33.35
N LEU A 49 -37.45 14.93 33.88
CA LEU A 49 -36.30 15.83 33.96
C LEU A 49 -35.69 16.10 32.59
N GLU A 50 -35.65 15.11 31.71
CA GLU A 50 -35.24 15.26 30.31
C GLU A 50 -36.12 16.29 29.60
N LYS A 51 -37.44 16.24 29.83
CA LYS A 51 -38.37 17.22 29.26
C LYS A 51 -38.06 18.64 29.75
N GLN A 52 -37.83 18.82 31.05
CA GLN A 52 -37.53 20.14 31.66
C GLN A 52 -36.20 20.71 31.16
N THR A 53 -35.14 19.90 31.22
CA THR A 53 -33.78 20.28 30.81
C THR A 53 -33.71 20.56 29.30
N ARG A 54 -34.46 19.81 28.47
CA ARG A 54 -34.58 20.07 27.03
C ARG A 54 -35.30 21.37 26.73
N THR A 55 -36.43 21.64 27.39
CA THR A 55 -37.15 22.91 27.20
C THR A 55 -36.35 24.11 27.69
N GLY A 56 -35.48 23.91 28.68
CA GLY A 56 -34.59 24.96 29.21
C GLY A 56 -33.31 25.19 28.41
N GLY A 57 -33.11 24.50 27.29
CA GLY A 57 -31.97 24.75 26.41
C GLY A 57 -30.60 24.32 26.96
N ASP A 58 -30.55 23.61 28.09
CA ASP A 58 -29.30 23.22 28.76
C ASP A 58 -28.74 21.92 28.18
N THR A 59 -27.72 22.04 27.33
CA THR A 59 -27.04 20.90 26.71
C THR A 59 -26.27 20.05 27.71
N HIS A 60 -25.77 20.62 28.81
CA HIS A 60 -24.96 19.89 29.77
C HIS A 60 -25.81 18.99 30.66
N SER A 61 -26.88 19.53 31.26
CA SER A 61 -27.79 18.74 32.09
C SER A 61 -28.56 17.70 31.28
N THR A 62 -29.05 18.04 30.08
CA THR A 62 -29.70 17.06 29.19
C THR A 62 -28.75 15.91 28.85
N SER A 63 -27.47 16.19 28.55
CA SER A 63 -26.48 15.14 28.30
C SER A 63 -26.34 14.21 29.50
N ARG A 64 -26.22 14.76 30.72
CA ARG A 64 -26.07 13.97 31.95
C ARG A 64 -27.30 13.11 32.24
N VAL A 65 -28.51 13.65 32.04
CA VAL A 65 -29.76 12.90 32.21
C VAL A 65 -29.85 11.75 31.21
N LEU A 66 -29.50 11.98 29.93
CA LEU A 66 -29.49 10.90 28.91
C LEU A 66 -28.48 9.80 29.25
N VAL A 67 -27.28 10.17 29.71
CA VAL A 67 -26.26 9.19 30.14
C VAL A 67 -26.73 8.42 31.37
N ALA A 68 -27.39 9.08 32.33
CA ALA A 68 -27.96 8.41 33.50
C ALA A 68 -29.06 7.41 33.12
N ILE A 69 -29.94 7.76 32.17
CA ILE A 69 -30.96 6.83 31.65
C ILE A 69 -30.30 5.58 31.06
N VAL A 70 -29.27 5.75 30.23
CA VAL A 70 -28.54 4.63 29.62
C VAL A 70 -27.84 3.79 30.69
N ARG A 71 -27.21 4.41 31.69
CA ARG A 71 -26.53 3.72 32.81
C ARG A 71 -27.49 2.89 33.65
N ILE A 72 -28.65 3.43 34.00
CA ILE A 72 -29.66 2.72 34.80
C ILE A 72 -30.19 1.51 34.04
N CYS A 73 -30.46 1.65 32.73
CA CYS A 73 -30.87 0.51 31.91
C CYS A 73 -29.76 -0.55 31.78
N PHE A 74 -28.48 -0.13 31.74
CA PHE A 74 -27.34 -1.04 31.72
C PHE A 74 -27.17 -1.80 33.04
N GLU A 75 -27.21 -1.11 34.19
CA GLU A 75 -27.05 -1.72 35.52
C GLU A 75 -28.16 -2.75 35.82
N ALA A 76 -29.38 -2.48 35.34
CA ALA A 76 -30.50 -3.39 35.50
C ALA A 76 -30.52 -4.58 34.52
N LYS A 77 -29.57 -4.63 33.57
CA LYS A 77 -29.47 -5.67 32.53
C LYS A 77 -30.71 -5.80 31.63
N ASP A 78 -31.53 -4.77 31.53
CA ASP A 78 -32.70 -4.73 30.64
C ASP A 78 -32.34 -4.08 29.30
N TRP A 79 -31.83 -4.90 28.38
CA TRP A 79 -31.35 -4.49 27.07
C TRP A 79 -32.47 -4.08 26.11
N ALA A 80 -33.66 -4.66 26.27
CA ALA A 80 -34.82 -4.32 25.46
C ALA A 80 -35.29 -2.91 25.79
N ALA A 81 -35.47 -2.62 27.09
CA ALA A 81 -35.80 -1.28 27.56
C ALA A 81 -34.73 -0.25 27.14
N LEU A 82 -33.44 -0.60 27.21
CA LEU A 82 -32.37 0.28 26.74
C LEU A 82 -32.53 0.65 25.26
N SER A 83 -32.74 -0.34 24.39
CA SER A 83 -32.90 -0.12 22.95
C SER A 83 -34.11 0.74 22.63
N GLU A 84 -35.24 0.52 23.31
CA GLU A 84 -36.48 1.29 23.14
C GLU A 84 -36.29 2.74 23.59
N GLN A 85 -35.66 2.95 24.75
CA GLN A 85 -35.41 4.30 25.27
C GLN A 85 -34.46 5.09 24.39
N VAL A 86 -33.38 4.47 23.88
CA VAL A 86 -32.47 5.14 22.94
C VAL A 86 -33.21 5.55 21.65
N LEU A 87 -34.09 4.69 21.15
CA LEU A 87 -34.89 4.96 19.95
C LEU A 87 -35.93 6.06 20.20
N ALA A 88 -36.57 6.06 21.37
CA ALA A 88 -37.53 7.08 21.78
C ALA A 88 -36.85 8.45 21.97
N LEU A 89 -35.74 8.51 22.71
CA LEU A 89 -35.00 9.75 23.01
C LEU A 89 -34.44 10.41 21.75
N THR A 90 -34.07 9.61 20.75
CA THR A 90 -33.57 10.14 19.47
C THR A 90 -34.65 10.52 18.46
N LYS A 91 -35.89 10.03 18.61
CA LYS A 91 -37.06 10.46 17.82
C LYS A 91 -37.77 11.69 18.41
N ARG A 92 -37.49 12.05 19.68
CA ARG A 92 -38.11 13.22 20.31
C ARG A 92 -37.78 14.51 19.55
N ARG A 93 -38.81 15.33 19.33
CA ARG A 93 -38.67 16.64 18.67
C ARG A 93 -37.79 17.55 19.52
N SER A 94 -36.94 18.33 18.85
CA SER A 94 -36.01 19.31 19.44
C SER A 94 -35.00 18.76 20.45
N GLN A 95 -34.49 17.54 20.24
CA GLN A 95 -33.36 17.05 21.03
C GLN A 95 -32.05 17.76 20.64
N MET A 96 -31.25 18.08 21.66
CA MET A 96 -29.94 18.69 21.48
C MET A 96 -28.96 17.70 20.84
N LYS A 97 -28.31 18.11 19.75
CA LYS A 97 -27.38 17.26 18.97
C LYS A 97 -26.23 16.72 19.80
N GLN A 98 -25.60 17.60 20.61
CA GLN A 98 -24.47 17.23 21.47
C GLN A 98 -24.88 16.22 22.56
N SER A 99 -26.09 16.35 23.11
CA SER A 99 -26.60 15.43 24.13
C SER A 99 -26.87 14.04 23.56
N VAL A 100 -27.38 13.95 22.33
CA VAL A 100 -27.50 12.67 21.60
C VAL A 100 -26.12 12.08 21.30
N ALA A 101 -25.14 12.89 20.89
CA ALA A 101 -23.79 12.40 20.61
C ALA A 101 -23.13 11.77 21.86
N LYS A 102 -23.20 12.43 23.02
CA LYS A 102 -22.68 11.89 24.29
C LYS A 102 -23.40 10.61 24.73
N MET A 103 -24.72 10.56 24.55
CA MET A 103 -25.51 9.36 24.82
C MET A 103 -25.03 8.18 23.96
N VAL A 104 -24.85 8.39 22.65
CA VAL A 104 -24.36 7.34 21.73
C VAL A 104 -22.93 6.92 22.07
N GLN A 105 -22.04 7.85 22.45
CA GLN A 105 -20.68 7.53 22.89
C GLN A 105 -20.64 6.62 24.11
N GLU A 106 -21.47 6.89 25.12
CA GLU A 106 -21.60 6.00 26.28
C GLU A 106 -22.17 4.64 25.86
N CYS A 107 -23.19 4.60 24.99
CA CYS A 107 -23.71 3.34 24.44
C CYS A 107 -22.61 2.49 23.76
N LEU A 108 -21.62 3.10 23.10
CA LEU A 108 -20.51 2.36 22.47
C LEU A 108 -19.64 1.61 23.47
N THR A 109 -19.40 2.20 24.64
CA THR A 109 -18.59 1.57 25.70
C THR A 109 -19.30 0.36 26.29
N TYR A 110 -20.64 0.41 26.37
CA TYR A 110 -21.46 -0.68 26.88
C TYR A 110 -21.53 -1.88 25.93
N ILE A 111 -21.42 -1.68 24.61
CA ILE A 111 -21.40 -2.78 23.62
C ILE A 111 -20.28 -3.78 23.91
N ASP A 112 -19.12 -3.30 24.39
CA ASP A 112 -17.99 -4.18 24.68
C ASP A 112 -18.24 -5.06 25.91
N GLN A 113 -19.01 -4.55 26.87
CA GLN A 113 -19.29 -5.20 28.15
C GLN A 113 -20.49 -6.16 28.12
N MET A 114 -21.28 -6.19 27.04
CA MET A 114 -22.45 -7.09 26.97
C MET A 114 -22.02 -8.57 26.84
N PRO A 115 -22.72 -9.52 27.49
CA PRO A 115 -22.31 -10.93 27.50
C PRO A 115 -22.78 -11.74 26.28
N THR A 116 -23.92 -11.40 25.66
CA THR A 116 -24.55 -12.25 24.63
C THR A 116 -24.39 -11.67 23.22
N LYS A 117 -23.91 -12.48 22.26
CA LYS A 117 -23.72 -12.09 20.84
C LYS A 117 -25.00 -11.56 20.17
N GLU A 118 -26.15 -12.21 20.39
CA GLU A 118 -27.43 -11.83 19.77
C GLU A 118 -27.92 -10.46 20.24
N ILE A 119 -27.78 -10.18 21.54
CA ILE A 119 -28.16 -8.90 22.15
C ILE A 119 -27.26 -7.78 21.63
N LYS A 120 -25.96 -8.06 21.42
CA LYS A 120 -25.04 -7.12 20.78
C LYS A 120 -25.47 -6.78 19.36
N LEU A 121 -25.85 -7.76 18.55
CA LEU A 121 -26.30 -7.54 17.17
C LEU A 121 -27.56 -6.68 17.13
N ALA A 122 -28.59 -7.05 17.90
CA ALA A 122 -29.83 -6.28 17.98
C ALA A 122 -29.58 -4.83 18.42
N PHE A 123 -28.74 -4.62 19.44
CA PHE A 123 -28.42 -3.29 19.93
C PHE A 123 -27.62 -2.47 18.90
N ILE A 124 -26.65 -3.07 18.22
CA ILE A 124 -25.89 -2.41 17.14
C ILE A 124 -26.83 -1.99 16.00
N ASP A 125 -27.77 -2.84 15.60
CA ASP A 125 -28.73 -2.50 14.56
C ASP A 125 -29.64 -1.33 14.98
N THR A 126 -30.10 -1.31 16.23
CA THR A 126 -30.84 -0.14 16.75
C THR A 126 -30.00 1.13 16.73
N LEU A 127 -28.73 1.08 17.11
CA LEU A 127 -27.84 2.23 17.07
C LEU A 127 -27.53 2.68 15.63
N ARG A 128 -27.39 1.76 14.68
CA ARG A 128 -27.21 2.08 13.26
C ARG A 128 -28.46 2.77 12.69
N ALA A 129 -29.66 2.30 13.04
CA ALA A 129 -30.91 2.95 12.65
C ALA A 129 -31.03 4.37 13.25
N VAL A 130 -30.62 4.54 14.50
CA VAL A 130 -30.66 5.84 15.20
C VAL A 130 -29.65 6.85 14.68
N THR A 131 -28.49 6.38 14.21
CA THR A 131 -27.39 7.21 13.68
C THR A 131 -27.50 7.46 12.17
N ALA A 132 -28.41 6.79 11.46
CA ALA A 132 -28.65 7.01 10.04
C ALA A 132 -29.09 8.45 9.75
N GLY A 133 -28.39 9.12 8.83
CA GLY A 133 -28.72 10.47 8.34
C GLY A 133 -28.35 11.63 9.26
N LYS A 134 -27.57 11.40 10.34
CA LYS A 134 -27.19 12.44 11.30
C LYS A 134 -25.69 12.73 11.27
N ILE A 135 -25.31 13.87 10.68
CA ILE A 135 -23.90 14.28 10.46
C ILE A 135 -23.05 14.29 11.75
N TYR A 136 -23.64 14.69 12.87
CA TYR A 136 -22.93 14.84 14.15
C TYR A 136 -22.62 13.53 14.90
N VAL A 137 -23.13 12.37 14.42
CA VAL A 137 -22.85 11.03 14.99
C VAL A 137 -22.29 10.08 13.93
N GLU A 138 -21.80 10.61 12.80
CA GLU A 138 -21.25 9.79 11.71
C GLU A 138 -19.98 9.03 12.10
N VAL A 139 -19.10 9.64 12.92
CA VAL A 139 -17.89 8.97 13.43
C VAL A 139 -18.26 7.75 14.28
N GLU A 140 -19.22 7.90 15.17
CA GLU A 140 -19.68 6.81 16.03
C GLU A 140 -20.38 5.71 15.20
N ARG A 141 -21.09 6.09 14.14
CA ARG A 141 -21.66 5.13 13.18
C ARG A 141 -20.59 4.34 12.43
N ALA A 142 -19.47 4.96 12.06
CA ALA A 142 -18.34 4.28 11.45
C ALA A 142 -17.75 3.22 12.38
N ARG A 143 -17.53 3.57 13.65
CA ARG A 143 -17.05 2.64 14.70
C ARG A 143 -18.02 1.46 14.93
N LEU A 144 -19.32 1.73 14.98
CA LEU A 144 -20.35 0.68 15.09
C LEU A 144 -20.32 -0.28 13.91
N THR A 145 -20.21 0.28 12.70
CA THR A 145 -20.17 -0.53 11.47
C THR A 145 -18.91 -1.38 11.44
N HIS A 146 -17.78 -0.86 11.90
CA HIS A 146 -16.55 -1.62 12.04
C HIS A 146 -16.68 -2.79 13.03
N LYS A 147 -17.25 -2.56 14.22
CA LYS A 147 -17.51 -3.64 15.20
C LYS A 147 -18.46 -4.69 14.64
N LEU A 148 -19.52 -4.28 13.95
CA LEU A 148 -20.46 -5.19 13.29
C LEU A 148 -19.76 -6.06 12.24
N ALA A 149 -18.87 -5.46 11.43
CA ALA A 149 -18.12 -6.18 10.42
C ALA A 149 -17.18 -7.22 11.04
N GLN A 150 -16.48 -6.89 12.14
CA GLN A 150 -15.65 -7.84 12.88
C GLN A 150 -16.47 -9.02 13.44
N MET A 151 -17.68 -8.76 13.93
CA MET A 151 -18.57 -9.82 14.41
C MET A 151 -19.01 -10.74 13.28
N LYS A 152 -19.44 -10.19 12.14
CA LYS A 152 -19.82 -10.99 10.96
C LYS A 152 -18.63 -11.77 10.38
N GLU A 153 -17.43 -11.20 10.40
CA GLU A 153 -16.21 -11.90 10.03
C GLU A 153 -15.94 -13.09 10.95
N ALA A 154 -16.12 -12.92 12.27
CA ALA A 154 -15.98 -14.01 13.24
C ALA A 154 -17.03 -15.12 13.08
N ASP A 155 -18.20 -14.79 12.53
CA ASP A 155 -19.26 -15.74 12.22
C ASP A 155 -19.08 -16.38 10.81
N GLY A 156 -18.06 -15.95 10.05
CA GLY A 156 -17.68 -16.51 8.75
C GLY A 156 -18.28 -15.79 7.54
N ASP A 157 -19.15 -14.80 7.75
CA ASP A 157 -19.84 -14.05 6.70
C ASP A 157 -19.00 -12.86 6.17
N VAL A 158 -17.85 -13.19 5.58
CA VAL A 158 -16.89 -12.21 5.03
C VAL A 158 -17.52 -11.34 3.93
N ALA A 159 -18.41 -11.93 3.12
CA ALA A 159 -19.05 -11.22 2.02
C ALA A 159 -19.96 -10.07 2.50
N GLU A 160 -20.75 -10.32 3.55
CA GLU A 160 -21.61 -9.29 4.14
C GLU A 160 -20.82 -8.26 4.95
N ALA A 161 -19.75 -8.68 5.64
CA ALA A 161 -18.85 -7.76 6.32
C ALA A 161 -18.21 -6.78 5.32
N ALA A 162 -17.78 -7.27 4.15
CA ALA A 162 -17.21 -6.45 3.10
C ALA A 162 -18.21 -5.45 2.51
N THR A 163 -19.46 -5.85 2.25
CA THR A 163 -20.49 -4.93 1.71
C THR A 163 -20.85 -3.84 2.71
N LEU A 164 -21.04 -4.20 3.99
CA LEU A 164 -21.33 -3.23 5.06
C LEU A 164 -20.21 -2.20 5.23
N MET A 165 -18.95 -2.65 5.21
CA MET A 165 -17.81 -1.74 5.29
C MET A 165 -17.67 -0.90 4.01
N GLN A 166 -18.03 -1.43 2.84
CA GLN A 166 -17.96 -0.68 1.58
C GLN A 166 -19.02 0.43 1.48
N GLU A 167 -20.22 0.23 2.01
CA GLU A 167 -21.26 1.27 2.10
C GLU A 167 -20.81 2.46 2.95
N LEU A 168 -19.91 2.22 3.90
CA LEU A 168 -19.30 3.25 4.72
C LEU A 168 -18.27 4.05 3.89
N GLN A 169 -18.67 5.20 3.38
CA GLN A 169 -17.77 6.13 2.69
C GLN A 169 -16.91 6.91 3.69
N VAL A 170 -15.89 6.26 4.25
CA VAL A 170 -14.98 6.84 5.27
C VAL A 170 -14.27 8.12 4.80
N GLU A 171 -14.19 8.31 3.49
CA GLU A 171 -13.55 9.47 2.85
C GLU A 171 -14.25 10.80 3.14
N THR A 172 -15.57 10.80 3.31
CA THR A 172 -16.37 12.02 3.46
C THR A 172 -16.36 12.56 4.90
N PHE A 173 -15.93 11.74 5.87
CA PHE A 173 -15.87 12.16 7.27
C PHE A 173 -14.66 13.07 7.50
N GLY A 174 -14.91 14.39 7.53
CA GLY A 174 -13.91 15.42 7.82
C GLY A 174 -13.60 15.60 9.30
N SER A 175 -14.50 15.14 10.19
CA SER A 175 -14.38 15.26 11.66
C SER A 175 -13.60 14.11 12.31
N MET A 176 -13.22 13.09 11.54
CA MET A 176 -12.56 11.90 12.05
C MET A 176 -11.03 12.02 12.00
N ASP A 177 -10.35 11.39 12.94
CA ASP A 177 -8.89 11.38 12.96
C ASP A 177 -8.32 10.68 11.72
N LYS A 178 -7.27 11.28 11.15
CA LYS A 178 -6.64 10.77 9.91
C LYS A 178 -6.11 9.34 10.09
N ARG A 179 -5.62 8.98 11.28
CA ARG A 179 -5.14 7.63 11.61
C ARG A 179 -6.27 6.61 11.59
N GLU A 180 -7.35 6.88 12.31
CA GLU A 180 -8.54 6.03 12.36
C GLU A 180 -9.16 5.85 10.96
N LYS A 181 -9.15 6.92 10.16
CA LYS A 181 -9.58 6.86 8.76
C LYS A 181 -8.80 5.86 7.93
N VAL A 182 -7.47 5.90 8.01
CA VAL A 182 -6.63 4.98 7.24
C VAL A 182 -6.78 3.55 7.76
N GLU A 183 -6.91 3.35 9.08
CA GLU A 183 -7.15 2.03 9.66
C GLU A 183 -8.45 1.39 9.13
N LEU A 184 -9.55 2.15 9.09
CA LEU A 184 -10.81 1.66 8.51
C LEU A 184 -10.71 1.37 7.01
N ILE A 185 -9.97 2.16 6.25
CA ILE A 185 -9.74 1.90 4.81
C ILE A 185 -8.88 0.64 4.62
N LEU A 186 -7.89 0.38 5.48
CA LEU A 186 -7.08 -0.84 5.42
C LEU A 186 -7.91 -2.08 5.72
N GLU A 187 -8.81 -2.01 6.70
CA GLU A 187 -9.75 -3.12 6.99
C GLU A 187 -10.73 -3.35 5.84
N GLN A 188 -11.19 -2.30 5.15
CA GLN A 188 -11.94 -2.46 3.90
C GLN A 188 -11.13 -3.21 2.85
N MET A 189 -9.85 -2.86 2.65
CA MET A 189 -8.98 -3.56 1.70
C MET A 189 -8.81 -5.03 2.07
N ARG A 190 -8.56 -5.33 3.35
CA ARG A 190 -8.41 -6.70 3.85
C ARG A 190 -9.66 -7.56 3.58
N LEU A 191 -10.85 -7.04 3.90
CA LEU A 191 -12.11 -7.74 3.66
C LEU A 191 -12.40 -7.93 2.16
N CYS A 192 -12.05 -6.95 1.31
CA CYS A 192 -12.17 -7.10 -0.14
C CYS A 192 -11.20 -8.15 -0.71
N LEU A 193 -9.98 -8.23 -0.18
CA LEU A 193 -9.00 -9.26 -0.56
C LEU A 193 -9.47 -10.65 -0.13
N ALA A 194 -10.03 -10.79 1.08
CA ALA A 194 -10.62 -12.05 1.53
C ALA A 194 -11.79 -12.51 0.65
N ARG A 195 -12.52 -11.56 0.04
CA ARG A 195 -13.56 -11.83 -0.97
C ARG A 195 -13.03 -12.03 -2.40
N GLN A 196 -11.71 -11.92 -2.61
CA GLN A 196 -11.06 -11.96 -3.93
C GLN A 196 -11.54 -10.87 -4.91
N ASP A 197 -11.98 -9.71 -4.42
CA ASP A 197 -12.38 -8.58 -5.26
C ASP A 197 -11.22 -7.59 -5.49
N TYR A 198 -10.35 -7.94 -6.43
CA TYR A 198 -9.13 -7.19 -6.71
C TYR A 198 -9.39 -5.78 -7.28
N ILE A 199 -10.36 -5.65 -8.20
CA ILE A 199 -10.69 -4.37 -8.84
C ILE A 199 -11.14 -3.35 -7.80
N ARG A 200 -12.01 -3.74 -6.86
CA ARG A 200 -12.44 -2.84 -5.78
C ARG A 200 -11.30 -2.50 -4.85
N THR A 201 -10.44 -3.46 -4.54
CA THR A 201 -9.27 -3.21 -3.68
C THR A 201 -8.33 -2.19 -4.31
N GLN A 202 -8.14 -2.21 -5.65
CA GLN A 202 -7.38 -1.17 -6.36
C GLN A 202 -8.03 0.22 -6.30
N ILE A 203 -9.36 0.28 -6.36
CA ILE A 203 -10.08 1.55 -6.25
C ILE A 203 -9.91 2.10 -4.82
N ILE A 204 -9.98 1.23 -3.82
CA ILE A 204 -9.81 1.60 -2.41
C ILE A 204 -8.36 2.01 -2.11
N SER A 205 -7.36 1.37 -2.71
CA SER A 205 -5.95 1.72 -2.47
C SER A 205 -5.60 3.13 -2.94
N LYS A 206 -6.24 3.62 -4.03
CA LYS A 206 -6.08 4.99 -4.54
C LYS A 206 -6.62 6.07 -3.60
N LYS A 207 -7.45 5.70 -2.62
CA LYS A 207 -8.03 6.61 -1.62
C LYS A 207 -7.02 7.07 -0.58
N ILE A 208 -5.98 6.27 -0.36
CA ILE A 208 -4.93 6.58 0.60
C ILE A 208 -3.83 7.38 -0.09
N ALA A 209 -3.55 8.58 0.41
CA ALA A 209 -2.45 9.39 -0.09
C ALA A 209 -1.09 8.84 0.41
N PRO A 210 -0.10 8.58 -0.47
CA PRO A 210 1.21 8.05 -0.06
C PRO A 210 1.94 8.93 0.97
N LYS A 211 1.73 10.26 0.91
CA LYS A 211 2.31 11.25 1.85
C LYS A 211 1.91 11.01 3.31
N PHE A 212 0.80 10.33 3.55
CA PHE A 212 0.34 10.02 4.90
C PHE A 212 1.31 9.05 5.62
N PHE A 213 2.08 8.27 4.89
CA PHE A 213 3.00 7.27 5.43
C PHE A 213 4.42 7.80 5.68
N ASP A 214 4.66 9.10 5.44
CA ASP A 214 5.93 9.74 5.74
C ASP A 214 6.07 10.07 7.24
N ASP A 215 4.95 10.12 7.98
CA ASP A 215 4.95 10.37 9.42
C ASP A 215 5.46 9.15 10.21
N PRO A 216 6.49 9.29 11.08
CA PRO A 216 7.10 8.17 11.80
C PRO A 216 6.16 7.50 12.82
N LYS A 217 5.12 8.20 13.28
CA LYS A 217 4.11 7.66 14.21
C LYS A 217 3.20 6.59 13.58
N GLN A 218 3.28 6.42 12.26
CA GLN A 218 2.34 5.63 11.46
C GLN A 218 3.00 4.46 10.71
N GLN A 219 4.18 4.03 11.17
CA GLN A 219 4.93 2.93 10.56
C GLN A 219 4.14 1.60 10.56
N ASP A 220 3.37 1.31 11.61
CA ASP A 220 2.57 0.08 11.69
C ASP A 220 1.53 -0.03 10.56
N LEU A 221 0.82 1.08 10.28
CA LEU A 221 -0.17 1.10 9.19
C LEU A 221 0.50 1.04 7.81
N LYS A 222 1.70 1.62 7.68
CA LYS A 222 2.50 1.53 6.45
C LYS A 222 2.85 0.08 6.13
N LEU A 223 3.29 -0.69 7.14
CA LEU A 223 3.60 -2.11 6.98
C LEU A 223 2.37 -2.91 6.57
N ARG A 224 1.23 -2.70 7.23
CA ARG A 224 -0.04 -3.36 6.87
C ARG A 224 -0.49 -3.00 5.45
N TYR A 225 -0.44 -1.73 5.09
CA TYR A 225 -0.80 -1.25 3.76
C TYR A 225 0.02 -1.94 2.66
N TYR A 226 1.34 -1.93 2.78
CA TYR A 226 2.18 -2.53 1.73
C TYR A 226 2.06 -4.05 1.66
N LYS A 227 1.82 -4.76 2.79
CA LYS A 227 1.52 -6.21 2.74
C LYS A 227 0.26 -6.50 1.92
N LEU A 228 -0.83 -5.76 2.15
CA LEU A 228 -2.09 -5.90 1.39
C LEU A 228 -1.91 -5.50 -0.09
N MET A 229 -1.12 -4.46 -0.36
CA MET A 229 -0.79 -4.05 -1.73
C MET A 229 0.02 -5.12 -2.47
N ILE A 230 1.00 -5.74 -1.78
CA ILE A 230 1.78 -6.83 -2.35
C ILE A 230 0.88 -8.02 -2.68
N GLU A 231 -0.05 -8.41 -1.81
CA GLU A 231 -1.01 -9.50 -2.11
C GLU A 231 -1.88 -9.19 -3.33
N LEU A 232 -2.35 -7.95 -3.46
CA LEU A 232 -3.10 -7.49 -4.63
C LEU A 232 -2.25 -7.59 -5.90
N ASP A 233 -1.09 -6.94 -5.92
CA ASP A 233 -0.27 -6.84 -7.12
C ASP A 233 0.35 -8.19 -7.51
N GLN A 234 0.50 -9.11 -6.54
CA GLN A 234 0.89 -10.50 -6.81
C GLN A 234 -0.14 -11.23 -7.67
N HIS A 235 -1.43 -10.99 -7.45
CA HIS A 235 -2.48 -11.59 -8.28
C HIS A 235 -2.46 -11.02 -9.70
N GLU A 236 -2.19 -9.71 -9.85
CA GLU A 236 -2.11 -9.05 -11.15
C GLU A 236 -0.78 -9.28 -11.89
N SER A 237 0.19 -9.93 -11.24
CA SER A 237 1.56 -10.14 -11.76
C SER A 237 2.28 -8.83 -12.12
N SER A 238 1.94 -7.72 -11.45
CA SER A 238 2.53 -6.40 -11.62
C SER A 238 3.87 -6.30 -10.86
N TYR A 239 4.88 -7.04 -11.30
CA TYR A 239 6.17 -7.20 -10.60
C TYR A 239 6.90 -5.90 -10.30
N LEU A 240 6.78 -4.89 -11.18
CA LEU A 240 7.42 -3.59 -10.98
C LEU A 240 6.77 -2.77 -9.85
N ALA A 241 5.44 -2.86 -9.68
CA ALA A 241 4.73 -2.25 -8.57
C ALA A 241 5.12 -2.92 -7.25
N ILE A 242 5.15 -4.25 -7.24
CA ILE A 242 5.61 -5.05 -6.08
C ILE A 242 7.03 -4.63 -5.66
N CYS A 243 7.95 -4.47 -6.61
CA CYS A 243 9.30 -3.99 -6.33
C CYS A 243 9.31 -2.59 -5.67
N LYS A 244 8.44 -1.67 -6.11
CA LYS A 244 8.30 -0.34 -5.49
C LYS A 244 7.73 -0.44 -4.07
N HIS A 245 6.77 -1.34 -3.83
CA HIS A 245 6.22 -1.58 -2.50
C HIS A 245 7.26 -2.16 -1.53
N TYR A 246 8.07 -3.14 -1.96
CA TYR A 246 9.20 -3.61 -1.18
C TYR A 246 10.29 -2.54 -0.98
N SER A 247 10.53 -1.65 -1.96
CA SER A 247 11.42 -0.50 -1.79
C SER A 247 10.93 0.44 -0.69
N ALA A 248 9.63 0.74 -0.67
CA ALA A 248 9.04 1.61 0.32
C ALA A 248 9.03 0.97 1.73
N LEU A 249 8.85 -0.36 1.81
CA LEU A 249 9.03 -1.13 3.04
C LEU A 249 10.47 -1.04 3.54
N TYR A 250 11.44 -1.26 2.65
CA TYR A 250 12.88 -1.21 2.98
C TYR A 250 13.33 0.17 3.49
N ARG A 251 12.77 1.25 2.95
CA ARG A 251 13.04 2.64 3.40
C ARG A 251 12.44 2.98 4.77
N THR A 252 11.63 2.09 5.35
CA THR A 252 10.96 2.37 6.63
C THR A 252 11.91 2.08 7.80
N GLU A 253 12.04 3.03 8.73
CA GLU A 253 13.04 2.97 9.82
C GLU A 253 12.90 1.73 10.71
N SER A 254 11.66 1.28 10.98
CA SER A 254 11.41 0.05 11.76
C SER A 254 11.97 -1.20 11.09
N VAL A 255 11.84 -1.32 9.77
CA VAL A 255 12.38 -2.44 8.99
C VAL A 255 13.89 -2.34 8.84
N GLN A 256 14.44 -1.13 8.85
CA GLN A 256 15.88 -0.92 8.77
C GLN A 256 16.61 -1.32 10.07
N GLN A 257 15.93 -1.22 11.22
CA GLN A 257 16.43 -1.64 12.53
C GLN A 257 16.47 -3.17 12.67
N ASP A 258 15.50 -3.89 12.08
CA ASP A 258 15.45 -5.36 12.11
C ASP A 258 16.24 -6.00 10.97
N GLU A 259 17.41 -6.57 11.26
CA GLU A 259 18.29 -7.18 10.23
C GLU A 259 17.62 -8.32 9.45
N ALA A 260 16.78 -9.13 10.08
CA ALA A 260 16.11 -10.26 9.43
C ALA A 260 15.06 -9.79 8.41
N GLN A 261 14.18 -8.85 8.81
CA GLN A 261 13.17 -8.29 7.92
C GLN A 261 13.80 -7.45 6.81
N ARG A 262 14.92 -6.78 7.11
CA ARG A 262 15.72 -6.04 6.12
C ARG A 262 16.24 -6.98 5.03
N LYS A 263 16.85 -8.11 5.41
CA LYS A 263 17.38 -9.11 4.48
C LYS A 263 16.27 -9.74 3.64
N GLU A 264 15.13 -10.05 4.25
CA GLU A 264 13.97 -10.60 3.55
C GLU A 264 13.35 -9.59 2.56
N ALA A 265 13.13 -8.35 2.99
CA ALA A 265 12.60 -7.30 2.11
C ALA A 265 13.54 -7.01 0.93
N LEU A 266 14.86 -6.99 1.17
CA LEU A 266 15.86 -6.79 0.11
C LEU A 266 15.93 -7.98 -0.84
N ARG A 267 15.85 -9.21 -0.34
CA ARG A 267 15.74 -10.43 -1.16
C ARG A 267 14.52 -10.37 -2.07
N ASN A 268 13.35 -10.09 -1.50
CA ASN A 268 12.09 -10.05 -2.22
C ASN A 268 12.08 -8.93 -3.27
N MET A 269 12.59 -7.75 -2.90
CA MET A 269 12.80 -6.63 -3.82
C MET A 269 13.63 -7.04 -5.04
N LEU A 270 14.80 -7.65 -4.83
CA LEU A 270 15.70 -8.04 -5.92
C LEU A 270 15.02 -9.08 -6.83
N LEU A 271 14.37 -10.09 -6.26
CA LEU A 271 13.68 -11.12 -7.05
C LEU A 271 12.57 -10.52 -7.93
N PHE A 272 11.74 -9.64 -7.38
CA PHE A 272 10.69 -8.99 -8.16
C PHE A 272 11.24 -8.00 -9.21
N LEU A 273 12.39 -7.38 -8.94
CA LEU A 273 13.08 -6.55 -9.92
C LEU A 273 13.59 -7.36 -11.13
N MET A 274 14.02 -8.61 -10.90
CA MET A 274 14.46 -9.52 -11.97
C MET A 274 13.28 -10.10 -12.77
N LEU A 275 12.14 -10.33 -12.12
CA LEU A 275 10.91 -10.79 -12.78
C LEU A 275 10.25 -9.69 -13.62
N ALA A 276 10.46 -8.42 -13.25
CA ALA A 276 9.90 -7.29 -13.96
C ALA A 276 10.40 -7.26 -15.42
N PRO A 277 9.50 -6.99 -16.39
CA PRO A 277 9.91 -6.80 -17.77
C PRO A 277 10.89 -5.64 -17.89
N HIS A 278 11.76 -5.73 -18.90
CA HIS A 278 12.74 -4.69 -19.13
C HIS A 278 12.09 -3.38 -19.58
N ASP A 279 12.19 -2.38 -18.71
CA ASP A 279 11.73 -1.02 -18.92
C ASP A 279 12.78 -0.01 -18.42
N ASN A 280 12.66 1.25 -18.83
CA ASN A 280 13.54 2.33 -18.38
C ASN A 280 13.50 2.48 -16.86
N GLU A 281 12.33 2.30 -16.25
CA GLU A 281 12.18 2.32 -14.79
C GLU A 281 12.90 1.15 -14.11
N GLN A 282 12.83 -0.05 -14.68
CA GLN A 282 13.56 -1.22 -14.17
C GLN A 282 15.07 -0.97 -14.26
N HIS A 283 15.55 -0.37 -15.35
CA HIS A 283 16.96 -0.04 -15.53
C HIS A 283 17.45 0.95 -14.45
N ASP A 284 16.71 2.03 -14.16
CA ASP A 284 17.04 2.96 -13.06
C ASP A 284 17.06 2.23 -11.70
N LEU A 285 16.05 1.39 -11.42
CA LEU A 285 15.95 0.66 -10.16
C LEU A 285 17.10 -0.34 -9.97
N ILE A 286 17.53 -1.04 -11.03
CA ILE A 286 18.70 -1.94 -10.99
C ILE A 286 19.98 -1.17 -10.65
N HIS A 287 20.18 -0.01 -11.27
CA HIS A 287 21.36 0.82 -11.01
C HIS A 287 21.33 1.44 -9.61
N ARG A 288 20.15 1.86 -9.12
CA ARG A 288 19.97 2.34 -7.75
C ARG A 288 20.24 1.22 -6.74
N ALA A 289 19.68 0.03 -6.96
CA ALA A 289 19.95 -1.13 -6.13
C ALA A 289 21.45 -1.43 -6.08
N LYS A 290 22.16 -1.45 -7.21
CA LYS A 290 23.62 -1.69 -7.25
C LYS A 290 24.43 -0.76 -6.34
N LEU A 291 23.99 0.48 -6.12
CA LEU A 291 24.68 1.46 -5.27
C LEU A 291 24.47 1.21 -3.77
N ASP A 292 23.47 0.40 -3.40
CA ASP A 292 23.16 0.14 -2.00
C ASP A 292 24.21 -0.76 -1.35
N LYS A 293 24.86 -0.23 -0.30
CA LYS A 293 25.92 -0.93 0.46
C LYS A 293 25.43 -2.23 1.12
N ASN A 294 24.13 -2.33 1.38
CA ASN A 294 23.51 -3.47 2.07
C ASN A 294 23.44 -4.73 1.19
N LEU A 295 23.68 -4.63 -0.13
CA LEU A 295 23.86 -5.77 -1.02
C LEU A 295 25.14 -6.56 -0.74
N ASP A 296 26.13 -5.96 -0.08
CA ASP A 296 27.37 -6.65 0.27
C ASP A 296 27.13 -7.75 1.33
N GLU A 297 26.05 -7.64 2.11
CA GLU A 297 25.64 -8.67 3.08
C GLU A 297 25.07 -9.94 2.41
N LEU A 298 24.70 -9.86 1.12
CA LEU A 298 24.10 -10.93 0.34
C LEU A 298 24.87 -11.15 -0.99
N PRO A 299 26.06 -11.75 -0.94
CA PRO A 299 26.94 -11.87 -2.11
C PRO A 299 26.31 -12.64 -3.28
N GLN A 300 25.47 -13.64 -3.00
CA GLN A 300 24.82 -14.48 -4.02
C GLN A 300 23.79 -13.69 -4.86
N TYR A 301 22.98 -12.86 -4.21
CA TYR A 301 22.02 -11.99 -4.90
C TYR A 301 22.71 -10.85 -5.65
N LYS A 302 23.86 -10.39 -5.16
CA LYS A 302 24.71 -9.42 -5.84
C LYS A 302 25.33 -9.99 -7.12
N GLU A 303 25.80 -11.24 -7.10
CA GLU A 303 26.28 -11.94 -8.31
C GLU A 303 25.15 -12.11 -9.32
N LEU A 304 23.97 -12.53 -8.87
CA LEU A 304 22.80 -12.65 -9.75
C LEU A 304 22.43 -11.30 -10.38
N LEU A 305 22.38 -10.21 -9.60
CA LEU A 305 22.14 -8.88 -10.14
C LEU A 305 23.24 -8.46 -11.12
N LYS A 306 24.51 -8.79 -10.82
CA LYS A 306 25.66 -8.49 -11.69
C LYS A 306 25.50 -9.16 -13.05
N HIS A 307 25.08 -10.42 -13.11
CA HIS A 307 24.84 -11.13 -14.37
C HIS A 307 23.83 -10.43 -15.28
N PHE A 308 22.76 -9.85 -14.73
CA PHE A 308 21.77 -9.11 -15.52
C PHE A 308 22.19 -7.66 -15.85
N ILE A 309 23.15 -7.09 -15.10
CA ILE A 309 23.74 -5.79 -15.43
C ILE A 309 24.80 -5.94 -16.53
N THR A 310 25.60 -6.99 -16.47
CA THR A 310 26.58 -7.30 -17.51
C THR A 310 25.85 -7.68 -18.79
N ARG A 311 26.31 -7.16 -19.92
CA ARG A 311 25.74 -7.49 -21.24
C ARG A 311 26.35 -8.80 -21.76
N GLU A 312 26.25 -9.84 -20.96
CA GLU A 312 26.82 -11.16 -21.23
C GLU A 312 25.69 -12.19 -21.37
N LEU A 313 25.93 -13.23 -22.14
CA LEU A 313 24.95 -14.31 -22.32
C LEU A 313 24.87 -15.15 -21.05
N ILE A 314 23.64 -15.39 -20.60
CA ILE A 314 23.35 -16.19 -19.42
C ILE A 314 22.90 -17.58 -19.86
N ASN A 315 23.68 -18.61 -19.54
CA ASN A 315 23.27 -19.99 -19.78
C ASN A 315 22.26 -20.42 -18.70
N TRP A 316 21.03 -20.73 -19.12
CA TRP A 316 19.94 -21.05 -18.22
C TRP A 316 20.24 -22.27 -17.34
N ARG A 317 20.83 -23.34 -17.90
CA ARG A 317 21.16 -24.57 -17.15
C ARG A 317 22.14 -24.32 -16.00
N SER A 318 23.22 -23.58 -16.28
CA SER A 318 24.23 -23.23 -15.28
C SER A 318 23.67 -22.33 -14.19
N MET A 319 22.73 -21.43 -14.53
CA MET A 319 22.01 -20.63 -13.53
C MET A 319 21.04 -21.47 -12.70
N CYS A 320 20.30 -22.41 -13.29
CA CYS A 320 19.42 -23.30 -12.53
C CYS A 320 20.23 -24.12 -11.53
N GLU A 321 21.31 -24.78 -11.96
CA GLU A 321 22.10 -25.62 -11.05
C GLU A 321 22.70 -24.85 -9.86
N ALA A 322 23.08 -23.58 -10.07
CA ALA A 322 23.63 -22.71 -9.03
C ALA A 322 22.55 -22.13 -8.10
N TYR A 323 21.45 -21.61 -8.65
CA TYR A 323 20.48 -20.80 -7.90
C TYR A 323 19.19 -21.56 -7.54
N GLU A 324 18.88 -22.71 -8.17
CA GLU A 324 17.68 -23.50 -7.87
C GLU A 324 17.69 -24.01 -6.42
N LYS A 325 18.87 -24.36 -5.90
CA LYS A 325 19.04 -24.80 -4.51
C LYS A 325 18.78 -23.70 -3.48
N GLU A 326 18.81 -22.44 -3.86
CA GLU A 326 18.68 -21.30 -2.93
C GLU A 326 17.34 -20.57 -3.12
N LEU A 327 16.82 -20.57 -4.35
CA LEU A 327 15.55 -19.96 -4.70
C LEU A 327 14.35 -20.85 -4.39
N ARG A 328 14.49 -22.19 -4.45
CA ARG A 328 13.39 -23.14 -4.23
C ARG A 328 13.34 -23.78 -2.84
N LEU A 329 14.47 -23.96 -2.15
CA LEU A 329 14.53 -24.73 -0.89
C LEU A 329 14.28 -23.90 0.38
N GLN A 330 14.30 -22.57 0.34
CA GLN A 330 13.99 -21.78 1.54
C GLN A 330 12.47 -21.66 1.75
N PRO A 331 11.93 -22.01 2.94
CA PRO A 331 10.51 -21.87 3.23
C PRO A 331 10.13 -20.38 3.28
N GLY A 332 9.04 -20.00 2.61
CA GLY A 332 8.58 -18.60 2.50
C GLY A 332 9.06 -17.86 1.24
N THR A 333 9.76 -18.53 0.33
CA THR A 333 10.22 -17.90 -0.91
C THR A 333 9.09 -17.77 -1.94
N ILE A 334 9.09 -16.65 -2.66
CA ILE A 334 8.26 -16.30 -3.84
C ILE A 334 8.18 -17.43 -4.91
N PHE A 335 9.10 -18.41 -4.90
CA PHE A 335 9.22 -19.55 -5.80
C PHE A 335 9.08 -20.92 -5.10
N ALA A 336 8.30 -21.02 -4.03
CA ALA A 336 8.06 -22.28 -3.35
C ALA A 336 7.43 -23.32 -4.31
N VAL A 337 7.99 -24.53 -4.32
CA VAL A 337 7.49 -25.67 -5.11
C VAL A 337 6.19 -26.15 -4.46
N GLY A 338 5.06 -25.99 -5.17
CA GLY A 338 3.73 -26.40 -4.70
C GLY A 338 2.63 -25.34 -4.85
N ASP A 339 2.99 -24.07 -5.08
CA ASP A 339 2.03 -23.01 -5.38
C ASP A 339 1.95 -22.73 -6.89
N GLU A 340 0.75 -22.69 -7.46
CA GLU A 340 0.52 -22.36 -8.88
C GLU A 340 1.15 -21.01 -9.27
N MET A 341 1.22 -20.06 -8.33
CA MET A 341 1.88 -18.76 -8.54
C MET A 341 3.40 -18.87 -8.55
N GLY A 342 4.00 -19.83 -7.82
CA GLY A 342 5.45 -20.07 -7.81
C GLY A 342 5.93 -20.60 -9.15
N ASP A 343 5.19 -21.54 -9.74
CA ASP A 343 5.50 -22.10 -11.06
C ASP A 343 5.36 -21.07 -12.18
N ARG A 344 4.32 -20.22 -12.12
CA ARG A 344 4.17 -19.08 -13.05
C ARG A 344 5.36 -18.13 -12.95
N ARG A 345 5.78 -17.75 -11.74
CA ARG A 345 6.95 -16.89 -11.53
C ARG A 345 8.23 -17.52 -12.05
N TRP A 346 8.38 -18.84 -11.91
CA TRP A 346 9.54 -19.55 -12.44
C TRP A 346 9.59 -19.53 -13.98
N ASN A 347 8.45 -19.72 -14.63
CA ASN A 347 8.33 -19.59 -16.08
C ASN A 347 8.59 -18.15 -16.54
N ASP A 348 8.07 -17.16 -15.82
CA ASP A 348 8.37 -15.75 -16.09
C ASP A 348 9.85 -15.44 -15.94
N PHE A 349 10.50 -15.98 -14.90
CA PHE A 349 11.95 -15.84 -14.72
C PHE A 349 12.73 -16.41 -15.91
N LYS A 350 12.34 -17.59 -16.41
CA LYS A 350 12.91 -18.18 -17.62
C LYS A 350 12.72 -17.27 -18.83
N SER A 351 11.50 -16.76 -19.03
CA SER A 351 11.20 -15.83 -20.11
C SER A 351 12.09 -14.58 -20.03
N ARG A 352 12.29 -14.01 -18.83
CA ARG A 352 13.15 -12.82 -18.65
C ARG A 352 14.62 -13.08 -18.98
N VAL A 353 15.17 -14.24 -18.60
CA VAL A 353 16.55 -14.60 -18.99
C VAL A 353 16.68 -14.74 -20.50
N VAL A 354 15.69 -15.36 -21.15
CA VAL A 354 15.66 -15.48 -22.62
C VAL A 354 15.55 -14.11 -23.28
N GLU A 355 14.70 -13.22 -22.78
CA GLU A 355 14.57 -11.83 -23.25
C GLU A 355 15.89 -11.05 -23.11
N HIS A 356 16.57 -11.20 -21.98
CA HIS A 356 17.87 -10.59 -21.74
C HIS A 356 18.91 -11.07 -22.77
N ASN A 357 18.99 -12.38 -23.00
CA ASN A 357 19.90 -12.97 -23.97
C ASN A 357 19.62 -12.48 -25.40
N ILE A 358 18.35 -12.41 -25.81
CA ILE A 358 17.96 -11.89 -27.13
C ILE A 358 18.37 -10.42 -27.28
N ARG A 359 18.19 -9.62 -26.24
CA ARG A 359 18.62 -8.22 -26.23
C ARG A 359 20.13 -8.08 -26.37
N VAL A 360 20.90 -8.87 -25.61
CA VAL A 360 22.35 -8.94 -25.74
C VAL A 360 22.73 -9.31 -27.17
N MET A 361 22.09 -10.34 -27.74
CA MET A 361 22.33 -10.74 -29.13
C MET A 361 22.04 -9.63 -30.13
N SER A 362 20.96 -8.85 -29.94
CA SER A 362 20.62 -7.74 -30.85
C SER A 362 21.67 -6.61 -30.88
N GLN A 363 22.46 -6.45 -29.82
CA GLN A 363 23.52 -5.43 -29.77
C GLN A 363 24.81 -5.90 -30.44
N TYR A 364 25.14 -7.19 -30.32
CA TYR A 364 26.42 -7.73 -30.77
C TYR A 364 26.36 -8.43 -32.14
N TYR A 365 25.21 -9.01 -32.51
CA TYR A 365 25.05 -9.75 -33.77
C TYR A 365 24.25 -8.94 -34.79
N THR A 366 24.73 -8.88 -36.03
CA THR A 366 23.97 -8.34 -37.16
C THR A 366 23.09 -9.42 -37.79
N ARG A 367 23.63 -10.63 -37.94
CA ARG A 367 22.97 -11.83 -38.45
C ARG A 367 23.37 -13.05 -37.63
N ILE A 368 22.42 -13.91 -37.29
CA ILE A 368 22.65 -15.17 -36.58
C ILE A 368 21.78 -16.27 -37.19
N THR A 369 22.27 -17.51 -37.17
CA THR A 369 21.46 -18.67 -37.58
C THR A 369 20.51 -19.09 -36.46
N LEU A 370 19.29 -19.50 -36.81
CA LEU A 370 18.26 -19.89 -35.84
C LEU A 370 18.71 -21.09 -34.99
N GLN A 371 19.43 -22.05 -35.58
CA GLN A 371 20.05 -23.18 -34.88
C GLN A 371 21.05 -22.76 -33.81
N ARG A 372 21.86 -21.73 -34.09
CA ARG A 372 22.82 -21.23 -33.10
C ARG A 372 22.10 -20.46 -32.00
N MET A 373 21.07 -19.70 -32.37
CA MET A 373 20.27 -18.94 -31.42
C MET A 373 19.50 -19.86 -30.47
N SER A 374 18.91 -20.95 -30.96
CA SER A 374 18.19 -21.94 -30.13
C SER A 374 19.11 -22.63 -29.13
N GLN A 375 20.35 -22.97 -29.53
CA GLN A 375 21.38 -23.51 -28.63
C GLN A 375 21.75 -22.52 -27.51
N LEU A 376 21.91 -21.24 -27.83
CA LEU A 376 22.29 -20.21 -26.85
C LEU A 376 21.16 -19.85 -25.89
N LEU A 377 19.90 -20.06 -26.30
CA LEU A 377 18.72 -19.79 -25.48
C LEU A 377 18.20 -21.02 -24.73
N ASP A 378 18.79 -22.21 -24.97
CA ASP A 378 18.30 -23.48 -24.43
C ASP A 378 16.80 -23.75 -24.74
N LEU A 379 16.36 -23.35 -25.94
CA LEU A 379 14.98 -23.50 -26.42
C LEU A 379 14.94 -24.30 -27.73
N SER A 380 13.78 -24.85 -28.05
CA SER A 380 13.52 -25.40 -29.39
C SER A 380 13.47 -24.27 -30.43
N GLU A 381 13.79 -24.57 -31.70
CA GLU A 381 13.71 -23.58 -32.79
C GLU A 381 12.34 -22.89 -32.88
N LYS A 382 11.24 -23.65 -32.76
CA LYS A 382 9.87 -23.10 -32.76
C LYS A 382 9.64 -22.16 -31.59
N GLY A 383 10.00 -22.57 -30.37
CA GLY A 383 9.88 -21.70 -29.19
C GLY A 383 10.75 -20.44 -29.27
N THR A 384 11.90 -20.49 -29.94
CA THR A 384 12.72 -19.31 -30.21
C THR A 384 12.03 -18.36 -31.21
N GLU A 385 11.38 -18.88 -32.25
CA GLU A 385 10.58 -18.09 -33.19
C GLU A 385 9.43 -17.36 -32.45
N ASP A 386 8.68 -18.09 -31.61
CA ASP A 386 7.53 -17.57 -30.88
C ASP A 386 7.95 -16.42 -29.94
N VAL A 387 8.96 -16.64 -29.09
CA VAL A 387 9.46 -15.61 -28.15
C VAL A 387 10.02 -14.40 -28.90
N LEU A 388 10.75 -14.62 -30.00
CA LEU A 388 11.28 -13.52 -30.79
C LEU A 388 10.14 -12.70 -31.44
N SER A 389 9.08 -13.36 -31.89
CA SER A 389 7.92 -12.70 -32.48
C SER A 389 7.18 -11.82 -31.45
N GLU A 390 6.99 -12.31 -30.22
CA GLU A 390 6.40 -11.54 -29.12
C GLU A 390 7.23 -10.29 -28.80
N LEU A 391 8.56 -10.41 -28.79
CA LEU A 391 9.45 -9.29 -28.50
C LEU A 391 9.49 -8.23 -29.60
N VAL A 392 9.36 -8.64 -30.86
CA VAL A 392 9.26 -7.73 -32.00
C VAL A 392 7.92 -7.00 -31.97
N VAL A 393 6.80 -7.69 -31.71
CA VAL A 393 5.47 -7.07 -31.57
C VAL A 393 5.42 -6.11 -30.40
N ALA A 394 6.07 -6.44 -29.28
CA ALA A 394 6.20 -5.57 -28.11
C ALA A 394 7.15 -4.38 -28.32
N ASN A 395 7.73 -4.21 -29.52
CA ASN A 395 8.71 -3.17 -29.87
C ASN A 395 9.93 -3.12 -28.94
N ARG A 396 10.31 -4.24 -28.32
CA ARG A 396 11.48 -4.30 -27.42
C ARG A 396 12.78 -4.53 -28.15
N VAL A 397 12.73 -5.32 -29.23
CA VAL A 397 13.87 -5.64 -30.09
C VAL A 397 13.39 -5.60 -31.53
N TRP A 398 14.21 -5.06 -32.42
CA TRP A 398 13.98 -5.15 -33.86
C TRP A 398 14.69 -6.40 -34.40
N ALA A 399 13.94 -7.29 -35.03
CA ALA A 399 14.49 -8.47 -35.68
C ALA A 399 13.63 -8.87 -36.90
N LYS A 400 14.28 -9.42 -37.93
CA LYS A 400 13.60 -10.05 -39.08
C LYS A 400 14.06 -11.50 -39.21
N ILE A 401 13.10 -12.40 -39.32
CA ILE A 401 13.34 -13.84 -39.43
C ILE A 401 13.12 -14.27 -40.88
N ASP A 402 14.13 -14.87 -41.49
CA ASP A 402 13.97 -15.65 -42.72
C ASP A 402 13.83 -17.12 -42.34
N ARG A 403 12.60 -17.63 -42.40
CA ARG A 403 12.27 -18.99 -41.96
C ARG A 403 12.85 -20.08 -42.88
N LEU A 404 12.99 -19.77 -44.17
CA LEU A 404 13.42 -20.74 -45.17
C LEU A 404 14.95 -20.88 -45.15
N ALA A 405 15.65 -19.76 -44.98
CA ALA A 405 17.10 -19.74 -44.80
C ALA A 405 17.55 -20.03 -43.35
N GLY A 406 16.64 -19.92 -42.36
CA GLY A 406 16.95 -20.09 -40.96
C GLY A 406 17.87 -19.00 -40.39
N VAL A 407 17.76 -17.77 -40.90
CA VAL A 407 18.62 -16.64 -40.51
C VAL A 407 17.79 -15.52 -39.87
N VAL A 408 18.24 -15.06 -38.71
CA VAL A 408 17.69 -13.91 -38.00
C VAL A 408 18.62 -12.71 -38.22
N SER A 409 18.07 -11.59 -38.68
CA SER A 409 18.81 -10.33 -38.81
C SER A 409 18.30 -9.30 -37.81
N PHE A 410 19.21 -8.71 -37.03
CA PHE A 410 18.93 -7.65 -36.06
C PHE A 410 19.25 -6.25 -36.61
N SER A 411 19.87 -6.18 -37.79
CA SER A 411 20.24 -4.91 -38.43
C SER A 411 19.01 -4.20 -39.01
N CYS A 412 18.59 -3.09 -38.40
CA CYS A 412 17.58 -2.22 -38.99
C CYS A 412 17.97 -1.80 -40.41
N HIS A 413 17.01 -1.74 -41.33
CA HIS A 413 17.28 -1.28 -42.69
C HIS A 413 17.72 0.17 -42.64
N LYS A 414 19.00 0.43 -42.95
CA LYS A 414 19.54 1.78 -43.00
C LYS A 414 19.19 2.40 -44.35
N GLU A 415 18.43 3.48 -44.31
CA GLU A 415 18.23 4.33 -45.49
C GLU A 415 19.59 4.91 -45.94
N PRO A 416 19.81 5.12 -47.25
CA PRO A 416 21.07 5.70 -47.75
C PRO A 416 21.46 7.01 -47.05
N ASN A 417 20.46 7.82 -46.68
CA ASN A 417 20.67 9.07 -45.93
C ASN A 417 21.22 8.84 -44.52
N GLN A 418 20.78 7.78 -43.82
CA GLN A 418 21.30 7.46 -42.49
C GLN A 418 22.77 7.01 -42.56
N VAL A 419 23.14 6.26 -43.60
CA VAL A 419 24.54 5.87 -43.83
C VAL A 419 25.41 7.10 -44.09
N LEU A 420 24.94 8.04 -44.90
CA LEU A 420 25.65 9.30 -45.15
C LEU A 420 25.77 10.16 -43.88
N ASN A 421 24.76 10.18 -43.03
CA ASN A 421 24.79 10.89 -41.75
C ASN A 421 25.75 10.24 -40.73
N GLU A 422 25.79 8.91 -40.65
CA GLU A 422 26.79 8.20 -39.83
C GLU A 422 28.21 8.48 -40.34
N TRP A 423 28.40 8.48 -41.66
CA TRP A 423 29.70 8.78 -42.27
C TRP A 423 30.14 10.23 -42.01
N SER A 424 29.23 11.20 -42.13
CA SER A 424 29.53 12.60 -41.82
C SER A 424 29.85 12.81 -40.33
N HIS A 425 29.15 12.12 -39.44
CA HIS A 425 29.45 12.14 -38.00
C HIS A 425 30.84 11.56 -37.70
N ASN A 426 31.21 10.47 -38.37
CA ASN A 426 32.54 9.87 -38.24
C ASN A 426 33.65 10.81 -38.75
N LEU A 427 33.44 11.50 -39.87
CA LEU A 427 34.38 12.51 -40.38
C LEU A 427 34.55 13.69 -39.41
N ASN A 428 33.45 14.20 -38.86
CA ASN A 428 33.50 15.28 -37.87
C ASN A 428 34.25 14.83 -36.60
N SER A 429 33.99 13.61 -36.14
CA SER A 429 34.70 13.02 -34.99
C SER A 429 36.20 12.87 -35.27
N LEU A 430 36.56 12.36 -36.45
CA LEU A 430 37.95 12.22 -36.88
C LEU A 430 38.67 13.57 -37.01
N MET A 431 38.02 14.59 -37.59
CA MET A 431 38.58 15.93 -37.68
C MET A 431 38.77 16.56 -36.30
N SER A 432 37.81 16.39 -35.40
CA SER A 432 37.92 16.85 -34.01
C SER A 432 39.07 16.17 -33.26
N LEU A 433 39.28 14.87 -33.50
CA LEU A 433 40.36 14.10 -32.91
C LEU A 433 41.71 14.56 -33.47
N LEU A 434 41.81 14.77 -34.79
CA LEU A 434 43.01 15.27 -35.45
C LEU A 434 43.42 16.67 -34.94
N SER A 435 42.45 17.57 -34.79
CA SER A 435 42.68 18.90 -34.21
C SER A 435 43.17 18.81 -32.77
N LYS A 436 42.52 17.98 -31.92
CA LYS A 436 42.97 17.75 -30.54
C LYS A 436 44.39 17.20 -30.49
N THR A 437 44.70 16.20 -31.31
CA THR A 437 46.05 15.60 -31.37
C THR A 437 47.08 16.61 -31.84
N SER A 438 46.78 17.44 -32.85
CA SER A 438 47.68 18.51 -33.31
C SER A 438 47.99 19.52 -32.22
N HIS A 439 46.97 19.99 -31.49
CA HIS A 439 47.17 20.89 -30.35
C HIS A 439 47.97 20.25 -29.21
N LEU A 440 47.75 18.95 -28.93
CA LEU A 440 48.53 18.21 -27.94
C LEU A 440 50.00 18.09 -28.36
N ILE A 441 50.27 17.79 -29.64
CA ILE A 441 51.63 17.74 -30.19
C ILE A 441 52.31 19.11 -30.08
N SER A 442 51.64 20.19 -30.49
CA SER A 442 52.22 21.55 -30.36
C SER A 442 52.49 21.92 -28.90
N LYS A 443 51.62 21.51 -27.97
CA LYS A 443 51.83 21.74 -26.54
C LYS A 443 53.04 20.94 -26.03
N GLU A 444 53.17 19.67 -26.39
CA GLU A 444 54.33 18.85 -26.02
C GLU A 444 55.62 19.37 -26.66
N GLU A 445 55.59 19.83 -27.90
CA GLU A 445 56.74 20.42 -28.59
C GLU A 445 57.22 21.69 -27.89
N MET A 446 56.31 22.54 -27.42
CA MET A 446 56.68 23.71 -26.59
C MET A 446 57.31 23.29 -25.26
N VAL A 447 56.73 22.31 -24.56
CA VAL A 447 57.29 21.80 -23.29
C VAL A 447 58.67 21.18 -23.49
N HIS A 448 58.85 20.35 -24.51
CA HIS A 448 60.15 19.77 -24.85
C HIS A 448 61.17 20.83 -25.27
N ARG A 449 60.77 21.87 -26.02
CA ARG A 449 61.66 23.00 -26.34
C ARG A 449 62.07 23.78 -25.10
N HIS A 450 61.19 23.97 -24.13
CA HIS A 450 61.56 24.58 -22.85
C HIS A 450 62.50 23.69 -22.02
N LEU A 451 62.24 22.37 -21.96
CA LEU A 451 63.11 21.41 -21.27
C LEU A 451 64.50 21.29 -21.93
N HIS A 452 64.58 21.35 -23.25
CA HIS A 452 65.85 21.36 -23.98
C HIS A 452 66.59 22.71 -23.90
N ALA A 453 65.88 23.81 -23.66
CA ALA A 453 66.50 25.12 -23.42
C ALA A 453 67.11 25.25 -22.01
N GLU A 454 66.67 24.44 -21.05
CA GLU A 454 67.21 24.39 -19.68
C GLU A 454 68.40 23.42 -19.50
N ALA A 455 68.72 22.58 -20.50
CA ALA A 455 69.93 21.78 -20.49
C ALA A 455 71.11 22.64 -21.01
N PRO A 456 72.07 23.04 -20.15
CA PRO A 456 73.25 23.78 -20.62
C PRO A 456 74.07 22.87 -21.55
N PRO A 457 74.83 23.45 -22.52
CA PRO A 457 75.79 22.65 -23.26
C PRO A 457 76.76 22.03 -22.27
N ALA A 458 76.93 20.71 -22.33
CA ALA A 458 78.05 20.06 -21.66
C ALA A 458 79.33 20.56 -22.36
N GLU A 459 79.97 21.57 -21.79
CA GLU A 459 81.33 21.98 -22.16
C GLU A 459 82.31 20.88 -21.71
N ASN A 460 83.26 20.58 -22.59
CA ASN A 460 84.37 19.65 -22.40
C ASN A 460 85.29 20.04 -21.24
#